data_AF-A0A4V0XU41-F1
#
_entry.id   AF-A0A4V0XU41-F1
#
_cell.length_a   1.000
_cell.length_b   1.000
_cell.length_c   1.000
_cell.angle_alpha   90.00
_cell.angle_beta   90.00
_cell.angle_gamma   90.00
#
_symmetry.space_group_name_H-M   'P 1'
#
loop_
_entity.id
_entity.type
_entity.pdbx_description
1 polymer ?
#
loop_
_entity_poly.entity_id
_entity_poly.type
_entity_poly.pdbx_seq_one_letter_code
_entity_poly.pdbx_strand_id
1 'polypeptide(L)'
;MADQSIIRTVKNPKLTLIAFQLRNNLALGDEPIETANHLWEKCQELGETLNSPHLKTLINRLEQDQRKIGFPPGEDDISNDYVELLSDRFLHFYAIPDKDKPQLKGGVYPLQIHDTYAIDITFHRPESVVNLSEFNYFLNPNYCLLPANIQSDLGQTLILFAEPLLSESEDYQDFAKVCVEALFPSSDAQRLLKNTPSKGKFFGSPIFEYDTGEYNPSRSINLLIWFNCSPQTQMLEAQGNYYQLLINLLCCRNKIMYSYTQARWCYQQAKNLYK
;
A
#
# COMPACT_ATOMS: atom_id res chain seq x y z
N MET A 1 23.81 -8.61 -32.59
CA MET A 1 24.48 -7.36 -32.16
C MET A 1 24.05 -7.12 -30.73
N ALA A 2 25.02 -6.85 -29.85
CA ALA A 2 24.99 -7.14 -28.43
C ALA A 2 23.75 -6.59 -27.69
N ASP A 3 22.97 -7.50 -27.10
CA ASP A 3 22.05 -7.20 -26.01
C ASP A 3 22.87 -6.95 -24.76
N GLN A 4 23.36 -5.71 -24.61
CA GLN A 4 23.76 -5.23 -23.30
C GLN A 4 22.45 -4.98 -22.55
N SER A 5 21.99 -5.98 -21.80
CA SER A 5 20.91 -5.79 -20.84
C SER A 5 21.30 -4.60 -19.96
N ILE A 6 20.69 -3.44 -20.19
CA ILE A 6 20.97 -2.24 -19.42
C ILE A 6 20.57 -2.57 -17.99
N ILE A 7 21.57 -2.68 -17.11
CA ILE A 7 21.34 -2.92 -15.69
C ILE A 7 20.72 -1.65 -15.12
N ARG A 8 19.41 -1.71 -14.86
CA ARG A 8 18.67 -0.62 -14.23
C ARG A 8 18.70 -0.79 -12.73
N THR A 9 19.10 0.27 -12.04
CA THR A 9 19.27 0.24 -10.59
C THR A 9 18.61 1.43 -9.93
N VAL A 10 18.23 1.23 -8.68
CA VAL A 10 17.70 2.27 -7.81
C VAL A 10 18.43 2.24 -6.47
N LYS A 11 18.41 3.37 -5.77
CA LYS A 11 18.90 3.49 -4.42
C LYS A 11 17.75 3.68 -3.43
N ASN A 12 17.89 3.10 -2.25
CA ASN A 12 16.94 3.20 -1.13
C ASN A 12 15.47 2.86 -1.50
N PRO A 13 15.19 1.77 -2.25
CA PRO A 13 13.82 1.45 -2.59
C PRO A 13 12.99 1.07 -1.37
N LYS A 14 11.77 1.59 -1.32
CA LYS A 14 10.69 1.13 -0.45
C LYS A 14 9.42 0.89 -1.26
N LEU A 15 8.69 -0.17 -0.94
CA LEU A 15 7.35 -0.42 -1.43
C LEU A 15 6.40 -0.44 -0.23
N THR A 16 5.44 0.47 -0.25
CA THR A 16 4.46 0.65 0.81
C THR A 16 3.08 0.29 0.28
N LEU A 17 2.40 -0.66 0.92
CA LEU A 17 0.97 -0.91 0.76
C LEU A 17 0.23 -0.06 1.78
N ILE A 18 -0.77 0.70 1.36
CA ILE A 18 -1.76 1.30 2.26
C ILE A 18 -3.12 0.71 1.89
N ALA A 19 -3.68 -0.11 2.79
CA ALA A 19 -4.96 -0.78 2.58
C ALA A 19 -6.00 -0.31 3.60
N PHE A 20 -7.26 -0.27 3.17
CA PHE A 20 -8.37 0.29 3.93
C PHE A 20 -9.52 -0.70 4.07
N GLN A 21 -9.99 -0.88 5.30
CA GLN A 21 -11.06 -1.80 5.67
C GLN A 21 -12.17 -1.05 6.38
N LEU A 22 -13.40 -1.28 5.96
CA LEU A 22 -14.54 -0.69 6.64
C LEU A 22 -14.60 -1.28 8.05
N ARG A 23 -14.59 -0.42 9.06
CA ARG A 23 -14.70 -0.84 10.46
C ARG A 23 -16.16 -0.92 10.85
N ASN A 24 -16.92 0.16 10.69
CA ASN A 24 -18.32 0.25 11.07
C ASN A 24 -19.11 0.95 9.96
N ASN A 25 -20.43 0.79 9.97
CA ASN A 25 -21.31 1.40 8.99
C ASN A 25 -22.47 2.13 9.69
N LEU A 26 -23.21 2.94 8.93
CA LEU A 26 -24.31 3.74 9.47
C LEU A 26 -25.42 2.89 10.13
N ALA A 27 -25.56 1.61 9.77
CA ALA A 27 -26.58 0.74 10.35
C ALA A 27 -26.18 0.19 11.72
N LEU A 28 -24.89 0.01 11.97
CA LEU A 28 -24.33 -0.54 13.21
C LEU A 28 -23.78 0.55 14.14
N GLY A 29 -23.86 1.83 13.74
CA GLY A 29 -23.33 2.94 14.52
C GLY A 29 -21.82 2.78 14.70
N ASP A 30 -21.37 2.73 15.95
CA ASP A 30 -19.95 2.61 16.30
C ASP A 30 -19.47 1.17 16.47
N GLU A 31 -20.33 0.16 16.32
CA GLU A 31 -19.93 -1.24 16.45
C GLU A 31 -19.18 -1.74 15.21
N PRO A 32 -18.06 -2.47 15.37
CA PRO A 32 -17.37 -3.08 14.24
C PRO A 32 -18.24 -4.07 13.47
N ILE A 33 -18.09 -4.10 12.15
CA ILE A 33 -18.66 -5.15 11.29
C ILE A 33 -17.85 -6.45 11.44
N GLU A 34 -18.45 -7.57 11.05
CA GLU A 34 -17.83 -8.91 11.15
C GLU A 34 -16.44 -8.97 10.49
N THR A 35 -16.25 -8.27 9.36
CA THR A 35 -14.99 -8.25 8.59
C THR A 35 -14.02 -7.15 9.03
N ALA A 36 -14.29 -6.40 10.12
CA ALA A 36 -13.48 -5.25 10.50
C ALA A 36 -12.00 -5.62 10.73
N ASN A 37 -11.74 -6.79 11.33
CA ASN A 37 -10.38 -7.24 11.66
C ASN A 37 -9.62 -7.88 10.49
N HIS A 38 -10.21 -7.96 9.30
CA HIS A 38 -9.66 -8.66 8.15
C HIS A 38 -8.21 -8.23 7.81
N LEU A 39 -7.88 -6.95 7.88
CA LEU A 39 -6.50 -6.48 7.62
C LEU A 39 -5.48 -7.01 8.63
N TRP A 40 -5.88 -7.16 9.89
CA TRP A 40 -5.01 -7.69 10.94
C TRP A 40 -4.75 -9.18 10.72
N GLU A 41 -5.80 -9.92 10.37
CA GLU A 41 -5.73 -11.34 10.01
C GLU A 41 -4.83 -11.55 8.79
N LYS A 42 -4.98 -10.73 7.74
CA LYS A 42 -4.11 -10.77 6.56
C LYS A 42 -2.67 -10.44 6.86
N CYS A 43 -2.41 -9.51 7.78
CA CYS A 43 -1.05 -9.24 8.22
C CYS A 43 -0.42 -10.45 8.95
N GLN A 44 -1.21 -11.18 9.75
CA GLN A 44 -0.76 -12.41 10.39
C GLN A 44 -0.50 -13.53 9.37
N GLU A 45 -1.37 -13.71 8.37
CA GLU A 45 -1.16 -14.64 7.25
C GLU A 45 0.12 -14.30 6.45
N LEU A 46 0.40 -13.01 6.25
CA LEU A 46 1.67 -12.56 5.66
C LEU A 46 2.86 -12.95 6.54
N GLY A 47 2.73 -12.89 7.86
CA GLY A 47 3.73 -13.37 8.80
C GLY A 47 4.06 -14.86 8.65
N GLU A 48 3.07 -15.68 8.31
CA GLU A 48 3.28 -17.10 7.99
C GLU A 48 3.98 -17.26 6.64
N THR A 49 3.47 -16.58 5.61
CA THR A 49 3.98 -16.66 4.23
C THR A 49 5.42 -16.19 4.11
N LEU A 50 5.79 -15.15 4.86
CA LEU A 50 7.12 -14.52 4.82
C LEU A 50 8.07 -15.08 5.89
N ASN A 51 7.60 -16.04 6.69
CA ASN A 51 8.32 -16.57 7.84
C ASN A 51 8.81 -15.44 8.78
N SER A 52 7.92 -14.52 9.11
CA SER A 52 8.16 -13.41 10.04
C SER A 52 7.43 -13.62 11.36
N PRO A 53 8.14 -13.93 12.46
CA PRO A 53 7.52 -14.07 13.78
C PRO A 53 6.87 -12.77 14.27
N HIS A 54 7.39 -11.61 13.87
CA HIS A 54 6.92 -10.30 14.31
C HIS A 54 5.49 -10.04 13.83
N LEU A 55 5.26 -10.24 12.53
CA LEU A 55 3.94 -10.04 11.91
C LEU A 55 2.87 -10.96 12.53
N LYS A 56 3.24 -12.18 12.92
CA LYS A 56 2.32 -13.12 13.61
C LYS A 56 1.82 -12.61 14.97
N THR A 57 2.52 -11.65 15.57
CA THR A 57 2.15 -11.09 16.88
C THR A 57 1.31 -9.83 16.79
N LEU A 58 0.97 -9.35 15.59
CA LEU A 58 0.28 -8.07 15.42
C LEU A 58 -1.04 -8.02 16.21
N ILE A 59 -1.91 -9.02 16.06
CA ILE A 59 -3.20 -9.06 16.75
C ILE A 59 -3.00 -9.01 18.27
N ASN A 60 -2.10 -9.84 18.80
CA ASN A 60 -1.79 -9.85 20.23
C ASN A 60 -1.30 -8.49 20.74
N ARG A 61 -0.52 -7.75 19.94
CA ARG A 61 -0.05 -6.40 20.31
C ARG A 61 -1.19 -5.39 20.30
N LEU A 62 -2.04 -5.43 19.28
CA LEU A 62 -3.23 -4.59 19.18
C LEU A 62 -4.16 -4.80 20.40
N GLU A 63 -4.36 -6.04 20.82
CA GLU A 63 -5.14 -6.37 22.02
C GLU A 63 -4.49 -5.88 23.33
N GLN A 64 -3.17 -5.99 23.44
CA GLN A 64 -2.42 -5.55 24.62
C GLN A 64 -2.38 -4.03 24.77
N ASP A 65 -2.31 -3.29 23.67
CA ASP A 65 -2.16 -1.83 23.72
C ASP A 65 -3.42 -1.13 24.23
N GLN A 66 -4.59 -1.77 24.24
CA GLN A 66 -5.86 -1.32 24.84
C GLN A 66 -6.28 0.14 24.54
N ARG A 67 -5.61 0.83 23.61
CA ARG A 67 -5.94 2.17 23.12
C ARG A 67 -7.16 2.03 22.23
N LYS A 68 -8.32 1.82 22.85
CA LYS A 68 -9.68 1.90 22.28
C LYS A 68 -9.70 1.60 20.77
N ILE A 69 -9.34 0.37 20.40
CA ILE A 69 -9.63 -0.12 19.05
C ILE A 69 -11.14 -0.03 18.90
N GLY A 70 -11.58 0.96 18.13
CA GLY A 70 -12.98 1.12 17.83
C GLY A 70 -13.85 1.86 18.84
N PHE A 71 -13.38 2.99 19.36
CA PHE A 71 -14.32 4.02 19.78
C PHE A 71 -14.07 5.26 18.92
N PRO A 72 -15.11 5.93 18.39
CA PRO A 72 -14.91 7.29 17.93
C PRO A 72 -14.40 8.13 19.11
N PRO A 73 -13.59 9.17 18.85
CA PRO A 73 -13.34 10.18 19.86
C PRO A 73 -14.69 10.65 20.45
N GLY A 74 -14.79 10.78 21.77
CA GLY A 74 -16.02 11.26 22.41
C GLY A 74 -16.40 12.66 21.94
N GLU A 75 -17.62 13.13 22.22
CA GLU A 75 -18.08 14.49 21.84
C GLU A 75 -17.16 15.62 22.35
N ASP A 76 -16.37 15.34 23.41
CA ASP A 76 -15.35 16.24 23.97
C ASP A 76 -13.94 16.08 23.34
N ASP A 77 -13.67 15.00 22.59
CA ASP A 77 -12.41 14.74 21.86
C ASP A 77 -12.48 15.33 20.44
N ILE A 78 -12.50 16.65 20.33
CA ILE A 78 -12.63 17.36 19.05
C ILE A 78 -11.42 17.16 18.09
N SER A 79 -10.40 16.33 18.36
CA SER A 79 -9.12 16.53 17.64
C SER A 79 -8.31 15.35 17.10
N ASN A 80 -8.78 14.10 17.00
CA ASN A 80 -8.09 13.17 16.10
C ASN A 80 -8.94 11.95 15.72
N ASP A 81 -9.62 12.07 14.59
CA ASP A 81 -10.16 10.93 13.85
C ASP A 81 -9.07 10.00 13.30
N TYR A 82 -7.80 10.37 13.45
CA TYR A 82 -6.63 9.59 13.08
C TYR A 82 -5.98 9.02 14.35
N VAL A 83 -6.18 7.73 14.59
CA VAL A 83 -5.75 7.04 15.80
C VAL A 83 -4.69 6.00 15.45
N GLU A 84 -3.51 6.13 16.05
CA GLU A 84 -2.45 5.13 16.00
C GLU A 84 -2.81 3.96 16.93
N LEU A 85 -2.92 2.75 16.38
CA LEU A 85 -3.41 1.59 17.15
C LEU A 85 -2.31 0.89 17.96
N LEU A 86 -1.03 1.15 17.66
CA LEU A 86 0.10 0.65 18.44
C LEU A 86 0.73 1.76 19.28
N SER A 87 1.19 1.39 20.48
CA SER A 87 1.88 2.31 21.39
C SER A 87 3.22 2.80 20.84
N ASP A 88 3.98 1.89 20.24
CA ASP A 88 5.25 2.16 19.55
C ASP A 88 5.05 2.70 18.11
N ARG A 89 3.80 2.95 17.71
CA ARG A 89 3.33 3.32 16.36
C ARG A 89 3.58 2.23 15.32
N PHE A 90 4.83 1.82 15.13
CA PHE A 90 5.24 0.87 14.11
C PHE A 90 5.63 -0.48 14.73
N LEU A 91 5.12 -1.56 14.14
CA LEU A 91 5.67 -2.90 14.32
C LEU A 91 6.75 -3.14 13.26
N HIS A 92 8.01 -2.98 13.64
CA HIS A 92 9.13 -3.37 12.79
C HIS A 92 9.22 -4.89 12.67
N PHE A 93 9.57 -5.38 11.49
CA PHE A 93 9.75 -6.79 11.24
C PHE A 93 10.91 -7.08 10.31
N TYR A 94 11.39 -8.31 10.42
CA TYR A 94 12.25 -8.96 9.43
C TYR A 94 11.59 -10.24 8.94
N ALA A 95 11.91 -10.63 7.71
CA ALA A 95 11.38 -11.82 7.07
C ALA A 95 12.47 -12.53 6.27
N ILE A 96 12.36 -13.85 6.14
CA ILE A 96 13.20 -14.68 5.28
C ILE A 96 12.27 -15.58 4.47
N PRO A 97 11.70 -15.07 3.35
CA PRO A 97 10.74 -15.81 2.55
C PRO A 97 11.34 -17.07 1.91
N ASP A 98 12.66 -17.04 1.66
CA ASP A 98 13.43 -18.09 1.03
C ASP A 98 14.84 -18.11 1.65
N LYS A 99 15.37 -19.30 1.94
CA LYS A 99 16.67 -19.45 2.64
C LYS A 99 17.84 -18.93 1.81
N ASP A 100 17.71 -18.91 0.49
CA ASP A 100 18.74 -18.48 -0.43
C ASP A 100 18.61 -16.99 -0.81
N LYS A 101 17.60 -16.29 -0.29
CA LYS A 101 17.35 -14.86 -0.57
C LYS A 101 17.76 -13.97 0.59
N PRO A 102 18.09 -12.69 0.33
CA PRO A 102 18.40 -11.73 1.37
C PRO A 102 17.26 -11.60 2.39
N GLN A 103 17.63 -11.35 3.64
CA GLN A 103 16.66 -10.98 4.66
C GLN A 103 15.93 -9.70 4.25
N LEU A 104 14.61 -9.74 4.33
CA LEU A 104 13.73 -8.62 4.08
C LEU A 104 13.50 -7.86 5.40
N LYS A 105 13.40 -6.53 5.29
CA LYS A 105 13.08 -5.63 6.41
C LYS A 105 11.85 -4.82 6.08
N GLY A 106 11.03 -4.56 7.10
CA GLY A 106 9.81 -3.80 6.94
C GLY A 106 9.24 -3.27 8.24
N GLY A 107 8.11 -2.59 8.10
CA GLY A 107 7.31 -2.07 9.20
C GLY A 107 5.82 -2.19 8.88
N VAL A 108 5.03 -2.33 9.93
CA VAL A 108 3.57 -2.27 9.87
C VAL A 108 3.08 -1.13 10.74
N TYR A 109 2.19 -0.31 10.20
CA TYR A 109 1.59 0.82 10.87
C TYR A 109 0.06 0.74 10.82
N PRO A 110 -0.55 0.18 11.88
CA PRO A 110 -1.99 0.02 11.97
C PRO A 110 -2.65 1.29 12.53
N LEU A 111 -3.76 1.68 11.91
CA LEU A 111 -4.43 2.94 12.14
C LEU A 111 -5.95 2.76 12.15
N GLN A 112 -6.64 3.65 12.84
CA GLN A 112 -8.06 3.92 12.65
C GLN A 112 -8.23 5.35 12.14
N ILE A 113 -9.06 5.51 11.09
CA ILE A 113 -9.40 6.77 10.45
C ILE A 113 -10.92 6.85 10.38
N HIS A 114 -11.55 7.57 11.31
CA HIS A 114 -13.01 7.58 11.50
C HIS A 114 -13.58 6.15 11.65
N ASP A 115 -14.40 5.73 10.68
CA ASP A 115 -15.09 4.45 10.52
C ASP A 115 -14.28 3.40 9.73
N THR A 116 -12.99 3.63 9.56
CA THR A 116 -12.12 2.82 8.68
C THR A 116 -10.87 2.40 9.44
N TYR A 117 -10.53 1.11 9.38
CA TYR A 117 -9.18 0.67 9.70
C TYR A 117 -8.28 0.80 8.48
N ALA A 118 -7.06 1.25 8.71
CA ALA A 118 -6.03 1.33 7.70
C ALA A 118 -4.78 0.59 8.18
N ILE A 119 -4.09 -0.06 7.26
CA ILE A 119 -2.78 -0.66 7.51
C ILE A 119 -1.80 -0.17 6.47
N ASP A 120 -0.68 0.35 6.93
CA ASP A 120 0.51 0.52 6.11
C ASP A 120 1.44 -0.67 6.34
N ILE A 121 1.80 -1.36 5.26
CA ILE A 121 2.83 -2.40 5.25
C ILE A 121 3.94 -1.94 4.31
N THR A 122 5.11 -1.63 4.86
CA THR A 122 6.26 -1.14 4.11
C THR A 122 7.37 -2.17 4.10
N PHE A 123 7.84 -2.52 2.89
CA PHE A 123 9.09 -3.25 2.67
C PHE A 123 10.16 -2.28 2.16
N HIS A 124 11.38 -2.38 2.67
CA HIS A 124 12.45 -1.45 2.26
C HIS A 124 13.84 -2.07 2.34
N ARG A 125 14.76 -1.53 1.53
CA ARG A 125 16.17 -1.89 1.55
C ARG A 125 17.02 -0.62 1.68
N PRO A 126 17.19 -0.09 2.91
CA PRO A 126 17.85 1.19 3.13
C PRO A 126 19.34 1.09 2.77
N GLU A 127 19.89 2.21 2.32
CA GLU A 127 21.32 2.42 2.01
C GLU A 127 21.89 1.44 0.97
N SER A 128 21.03 0.86 0.14
CA SER A 128 21.40 -0.11 -0.87
C SER A 128 21.11 0.40 -2.27
N VAL A 129 22.03 0.10 -3.19
CA VAL A 129 21.78 0.14 -4.63
C VAL A 129 21.31 -1.24 -5.05
N VAL A 130 20.18 -1.31 -5.75
CA VAL A 130 19.53 -2.57 -6.09
C VAL A 130 19.15 -2.62 -7.55
N ASN A 131 19.33 -3.79 -8.16
CA ASN A 131 18.84 -4.07 -9.51
C ASN A 131 17.32 -4.24 -9.50
N LEU A 132 16.63 -3.67 -10.49
CA LEU A 132 15.18 -3.86 -10.66
C LEU A 132 14.79 -5.34 -10.74
N SER A 133 15.63 -6.22 -11.31
CA SER A 133 15.36 -7.66 -11.37
C SER A 133 15.23 -8.33 -10.00
N GLU A 134 15.75 -7.71 -8.94
CA GLU A 134 15.65 -8.23 -7.57
C GLU A 134 14.40 -7.75 -6.83
N PHE A 135 13.60 -6.83 -7.38
CA PHE A 135 12.48 -6.20 -6.68
C PHE A 135 11.50 -7.21 -6.08
N ASN A 136 11.12 -8.22 -6.85
CA ASN A 136 10.23 -9.29 -6.38
C ASN A 136 10.84 -10.14 -5.25
N TYR A 137 12.14 -10.04 -4.95
CA TYR A 137 12.74 -10.79 -3.85
C TYR A 137 12.58 -10.11 -2.49
N PHE A 138 12.53 -8.78 -2.46
CA PHE A 138 12.55 -8.04 -1.19
C PHE A 138 11.52 -6.91 -1.07
N LEU A 139 10.92 -6.42 -2.17
CA LEU A 139 9.87 -5.40 -2.11
C LEU A 139 8.46 -5.99 -2.19
N ASN A 140 8.25 -7.05 -2.96
CA ASN A 140 6.94 -7.68 -3.09
C ASN A 140 7.05 -9.21 -3.20
N PRO A 141 7.70 -9.89 -2.23
CA PRO A 141 7.93 -11.34 -2.31
C PRO A 141 6.65 -12.13 -2.54
N ASN A 142 6.68 -13.01 -3.54
CA ASN A 142 5.53 -13.81 -3.97
C ASN A 142 4.29 -12.97 -4.32
N TYR A 143 4.50 -11.69 -4.66
CA TYR A 143 3.45 -10.72 -4.93
C TYR A 143 2.43 -10.58 -3.79
N CYS A 144 2.89 -10.73 -2.54
CA CYS A 144 2.03 -10.84 -1.37
C CYS A 144 1.18 -9.58 -1.08
N LEU A 145 1.56 -8.41 -1.60
CA LEU A 145 0.82 -7.17 -1.42
C LEU A 145 -0.28 -6.92 -2.46
N LEU A 146 -0.51 -7.86 -3.40
CA LEU A 146 -1.56 -7.67 -4.41
C LEU A 146 -2.98 -7.68 -3.81
N PRO A 147 -3.93 -6.96 -4.42
CA PRO A 147 -5.32 -6.92 -3.96
C PRO A 147 -5.97 -8.29 -3.82
N ALA A 148 -5.60 -9.26 -4.66
CA ALA A 148 -6.10 -10.63 -4.59
C ALA A 148 -5.70 -11.36 -3.30
N ASN A 149 -4.61 -10.95 -2.65
CA ASN A 149 -4.08 -11.55 -1.42
C ASN A 149 -4.56 -10.80 -0.18
N ILE A 150 -4.58 -9.46 -0.23
CA ILE A 150 -4.99 -8.62 0.90
C ILE A 150 -6.52 -8.52 0.99
N GLN A 151 -7.22 -8.41 -0.13
CA GLN A 151 -8.68 -8.40 -0.20
C GLN A 151 -9.36 -7.37 0.72
N SER A 152 -8.80 -6.15 0.79
CA SER A 152 -9.40 -5.06 1.55
C SER A 152 -10.72 -4.58 0.93
N ASP A 153 -11.72 -4.29 1.77
CA ASP A 153 -13.07 -3.96 1.29
C ASP A 153 -13.13 -2.58 0.61
N LEU A 154 -12.47 -1.58 1.17
CA LEU A 154 -12.46 -0.22 0.60
C LEU A 154 -11.41 -0.07 -0.50
N GLY A 155 -10.43 -0.98 -0.53
CA GLY A 155 -9.34 -0.98 -1.50
C GLY A 155 -7.99 -0.59 -0.91
N GLN A 156 -7.00 -0.48 -1.79
CA GLN A 156 -5.61 -0.28 -1.42
C GLN A 156 -4.82 0.46 -2.49
N THR A 157 -3.72 1.09 -2.07
CA THR A 157 -2.75 1.74 -2.94
C THR A 157 -1.35 1.24 -2.62
N LEU A 158 -0.59 0.90 -3.66
CA LEU A 158 0.85 0.61 -3.58
C LEU A 158 1.64 1.88 -3.91
N ILE A 159 2.71 2.13 -3.18
CA ILE A 159 3.62 3.26 -3.38
C ILE A 159 5.04 2.75 -3.46
N LEU A 160 5.64 2.80 -4.65
CA LEU A 160 7.07 2.63 -4.82
C LEU A 160 7.75 3.99 -4.64
N PHE A 161 8.68 4.08 -3.71
CA PHE A 161 9.57 5.22 -3.58
C PHE A 161 11.02 4.77 -3.69
N ALA A 162 11.77 5.40 -4.58
CA ALA A 162 13.17 5.07 -4.81
C ALA A 162 13.92 6.22 -5.49
N GLU A 163 15.24 6.29 -5.32
CA GLU A 163 16.12 7.19 -6.06
C GLU A 163 16.62 6.45 -7.33
N PRO A 164 16.12 6.78 -8.53
CA PRO A 164 16.53 6.09 -9.74
C PRO A 164 17.95 6.48 -10.16
N LEU A 165 18.77 5.50 -10.52
CA LEU A 165 20.11 5.73 -11.07
C LEU A 165 20.04 5.62 -12.60
N LEU A 166 19.58 6.71 -13.22
CA LEU A 166 19.38 6.79 -14.66
C LEU A 166 20.68 7.07 -15.42
N SER A 167 20.78 6.51 -16.61
CA SER A 167 21.72 7.01 -17.63
C SER A 167 21.19 8.31 -18.25
N GLU A 168 22.08 9.14 -18.83
CA GLU A 168 21.71 10.46 -19.39
C GLU A 168 20.60 10.40 -20.46
N SER A 169 20.42 9.24 -21.11
CA SER A 169 19.43 9.03 -22.17
C SER A 169 18.08 8.47 -21.69
N GLU A 170 17.94 8.06 -20.43
CA GLU A 170 16.72 7.42 -19.94
C GLU A 170 15.70 8.46 -19.41
N ASP A 171 14.46 8.35 -19.87
CA ASP A 171 13.34 9.13 -19.36
C ASP A 171 12.72 8.45 -18.13
N TYR A 172 12.27 9.26 -17.16
CA TYR A 172 11.64 8.77 -15.93
C TYR A 172 10.38 7.94 -16.19
N GLN A 173 9.59 8.26 -17.22
CA GLN A 173 8.39 7.49 -17.52
C GLN A 173 8.75 6.09 -18.01
N ASP A 174 9.76 5.96 -18.87
CA ASP A 174 10.19 4.65 -19.36
C ASP A 174 10.81 3.83 -18.23
N PHE A 175 11.58 4.47 -17.34
CA PHE A 175 12.07 3.81 -16.14
C PHE A 175 10.94 3.35 -15.19
N ALA A 176 9.87 4.16 -15.04
CA ALA A 176 8.70 3.79 -14.27
C ALA A 176 7.98 2.57 -14.86
N LYS A 177 7.86 2.45 -16.18
CA LYS A 177 7.29 1.25 -16.83
C LYS A 177 8.08 0.00 -16.48
N VAL A 178 9.40 0.08 -16.48
CA VAL A 178 10.27 -1.06 -16.12
C VAL A 178 10.12 -1.43 -14.66
N CYS A 179 9.92 -0.44 -13.77
CA CYS A 179 9.60 -0.71 -12.37
C CYS A 179 8.27 -1.47 -12.22
N VAL A 180 7.25 -1.17 -13.04
CA VAL A 180 5.99 -1.94 -13.07
C VAL A 180 6.26 -3.39 -13.47
N GLU A 181 7.04 -3.62 -14.53
CA GLU A 181 7.37 -4.97 -14.99
C GLU A 181 8.16 -5.77 -13.94
N ALA A 182 9.00 -5.10 -13.15
CA ALA A 182 9.80 -5.71 -12.09
C ALA A 182 9.01 -6.04 -10.81
N LEU A 183 7.94 -5.29 -10.52
CA LEU A 183 7.15 -5.43 -9.28
C LEU A 183 6.00 -6.45 -9.37
N PHE A 184 5.54 -6.74 -10.60
CA PHE A 184 4.30 -7.47 -10.83
C PHE A 184 4.51 -8.69 -11.74
N PRO A 185 3.66 -9.73 -11.63
CA PRO A 185 3.60 -10.77 -12.65
C PRO A 185 3.29 -10.17 -14.02
N SER A 186 3.73 -10.82 -15.10
CA SER A 186 3.58 -10.29 -16.46
C SER A 186 2.14 -9.95 -16.83
N SER A 187 1.15 -10.71 -16.35
CA SER A 187 -0.28 -10.44 -16.59
C SER A 187 -0.75 -9.13 -15.95
N ASP A 188 -0.31 -8.84 -14.72
CA ASP A 188 -0.71 -7.64 -13.98
C ASP A 188 0.07 -6.42 -14.45
N ALA A 189 1.36 -6.60 -14.77
CA ALA A 189 2.16 -5.56 -15.41
C ALA A 189 1.53 -5.10 -16.73
N GLN A 190 1.11 -6.04 -17.59
CA GLN A 190 0.40 -5.71 -18.83
C GLN A 190 -0.92 -4.97 -18.60
N ARG A 191 -1.69 -5.35 -17.57
CA ARG A 191 -2.93 -4.66 -17.21
C ARG A 191 -2.67 -3.21 -16.80
N LEU A 192 -1.66 -2.96 -15.97
CA LEU A 192 -1.26 -1.62 -15.55
C LEU A 192 -0.72 -0.77 -16.71
N LEU A 193 0.11 -1.37 -17.58
CA LEU A 193 0.75 -0.69 -18.69
C LEU A 193 -0.16 -0.46 -19.91
N LYS A 194 -1.36 -1.07 -19.92
CA LYS A 194 -2.36 -0.85 -20.97
C LYS A 194 -2.83 0.60 -21.01
N ASN A 195 -2.92 1.25 -19.86
CA ASN A 195 -3.30 2.65 -19.73
C ASN A 195 -2.05 3.53 -19.70
N THR A 196 -2.14 4.72 -20.29
CA THR A 196 -1.07 5.72 -20.12
C THR A 196 -1.11 6.20 -18.66
N PRO A 197 0.01 6.19 -17.92
CA PRO A 197 0.01 6.64 -16.53
C PRO A 197 -0.30 8.12 -16.43
N SER A 198 -1.02 8.52 -15.38
CA SER A 198 -1.09 9.92 -14.97
C SER A 198 0.28 10.35 -14.48
N LYS A 199 0.71 11.56 -14.83
CA LYS A 199 2.02 12.10 -14.50
C LYS A 199 1.87 13.37 -13.67
N GLY A 200 2.75 13.53 -12.69
CA GLY A 200 2.79 14.74 -11.89
C GLY A 200 4.14 14.95 -11.23
N LYS A 201 4.16 15.88 -10.28
CA LYS A 201 5.28 16.08 -9.36
C LYS A 201 4.76 16.10 -7.94
N PHE A 202 5.43 15.38 -7.05
CA PHE A 202 5.16 15.42 -5.61
C PHE A 202 6.42 15.84 -4.88
N PHE A 203 6.32 16.97 -4.15
CA PHE A 203 7.45 17.67 -3.53
C PHE A 203 8.65 17.93 -4.45
N GLY A 204 8.36 18.22 -5.72
CA GLY A 204 9.36 18.54 -6.73
C GLY A 204 9.89 17.33 -7.51
N SER A 205 9.69 16.10 -7.04
CA SER A 205 10.11 14.91 -7.77
C SER A 205 9.00 14.28 -8.61
N PRO A 206 9.34 13.57 -9.71
CA PRO A 206 8.35 12.92 -10.57
C PRO A 206 7.52 11.87 -9.82
N ILE A 207 6.21 11.86 -10.07
CA ILE A 207 5.30 10.81 -9.62
C ILE A 207 4.44 10.33 -10.80
N PHE A 208 4.22 9.02 -10.86
CA PHE A 208 3.42 8.34 -11.88
C PHE A 208 2.34 7.50 -11.21
N GLU A 209 1.08 7.65 -11.62
CA GLU A 209 -0.02 6.78 -11.17
C GLU A 209 -0.40 5.82 -12.29
N TYR A 210 -0.38 4.53 -11.95
CA TYR A 210 -0.88 3.44 -12.76
C TYR A 210 -2.11 2.84 -12.08
N ASP A 211 -3.17 2.62 -12.86
CA ASP A 211 -4.43 2.09 -12.37
C ASP A 211 -5.02 1.13 -13.42
N THR A 212 -5.48 -0.05 -12.98
CA THR A 212 -6.12 -1.02 -13.88
C THR A 212 -7.54 -0.62 -14.28
N GLY A 213 -8.13 0.37 -13.61
CA GLY A 213 -9.44 0.94 -13.92
C GLY A 213 -10.60 0.01 -13.57
N GLU A 214 -10.36 -0.98 -12.71
CA GLU A 214 -11.37 -1.97 -12.34
C GLU A 214 -12.28 -1.47 -11.21
N TYR A 215 -13.57 -1.78 -11.33
CA TYR A 215 -14.55 -1.39 -10.31
C TYR A 215 -14.45 -2.21 -9.02
N ASN A 216 -14.02 -3.47 -9.13
CA ASN A 216 -13.91 -4.34 -7.96
C ASN A 216 -12.60 -4.03 -7.20
N PRO A 217 -12.66 -3.53 -5.94
CA PRO A 217 -11.47 -3.20 -5.16
C PRO A 217 -10.51 -4.38 -5.00
N SER A 218 -11.01 -5.62 -4.88
CA SER A 218 -10.19 -6.82 -4.70
C SER A 218 -9.41 -7.25 -5.97
N ARG A 219 -9.63 -6.57 -7.11
CA ARG A 219 -8.91 -6.83 -8.37
C ARG A 219 -8.19 -5.59 -8.91
N SER A 220 -8.67 -4.40 -8.52
CA SER A 220 -8.12 -3.12 -8.93
C SER A 220 -6.74 -2.90 -8.32
N ILE A 221 -5.76 -2.66 -9.17
CA ILE A 221 -4.39 -2.35 -8.74
C ILE A 221 -4.18 -0.85 -8.97
N ASN A 222 -3.96 -0.12 -7.88
CA ASN A 222 -3.56 1.27 -7.90
C ASN A 222 -2.11 1.38 -7.39
N LEU A 223 -1.22 1.90 -8.23
CA LEU A 223 0.21 2.01 -7.98
C LEU A 223 0.67 3.44 -8.22
N LEU A 224 1.34 4.02 -7.23
CA LEU A 224 2.10 5.25 -7.33
C LEU A 224 3.59 4.93 -7.39
N ILE A 225 4.29 5.41 -8.42
CA ILE A 225 5.74 5.37 -8.51
C ILE A 225 6.25 6.80 -8.30
N TRP A 226 6.88 7.05 -7.16
CA TRP A 226 7.40 8.35 -6.76
C TRP A 226 8.92 8.29 -6.66
N PHE A 227 9.60 8.97 -7.58
CA PHE A 227 11.06 8.98 -7.55
C PHE A 227 11.60 10.04 -6.62
N ASN A 228 12.71 9.76 -5.94
CA ASN A 228 13.43 10.74 -5.12
C ASN A 228 14.50 11.43 -5.96
N CYS A 229 14.13 12.53 -6.63
CA CYS A 229 15.01 13.25 -7.55
C CYS A 229 15.28 14.71 -7.12
N SER A 230 14.75 15.12 -5.97
CA SER A 230 14.81 16.50 -5.48
C SER A 230 15.26 16.52 -4.02
N PRO A 231 16.16 17.44 -3.62
CA PRO A 231 16.52 17.65 -2.22
C PRO A 231 15.30 17.92 -1.32
N GLN A 232 14.26 18.58 -1.85
CA GLN A 232 13.02 18.84 -1.11
C GLN A 232 12.27 17.54 -0.80
N THR A 233 12.18 16.62 -1.78
CA THR A 233 11.57 15.30 -1.58
C THR A 233 12.32 14.52 -0.51
N GLN A 234 13.66 14.45 -0.59
CA GLN A 234 14.48 13.76 0.39
C GLN A 234 14.29 14.32 1.80
N MET A 235 14.25 15.65 1.94
CA MET A 235 14.06 16.32 3.23
C MET A 235 12.67 16.01 3.82
N LEU A 236 11.60 16.15 3.04
CA LEU A 236 10.24 15.91 3.51
C LEU A 236 9.98 14.43 3.80
N GLU A 237 10.57 13.53 3.02
CA GLU A 237 10.57 12.10 3.28
C GLU A 237 11.22 11.78 4.64
N ALA A 238 12.38 12.37 4.93
CA ALA A 238 13.04 12.17 6.22
C ALA A 238 12.26 12.77 7.41
N GLN A 239 11.47 13.82 7.18
CA GLN A 239 10.64 14.45 8.21
C GLN A 239 9.32 13.71 8.46
N GLY A 240 8.74 13.07 7.44
CA GLY A 240 7.51 12.28 7.55
C GLY A 240 6.23 13.06 7.86
N ASN A 241 6.28 14.39 8.00
CA ASN A 241 5.16 15.23 8.42
C ASN A 241 3.97 15.24 7.43
N TYR A 242 4.22 14.94 6.15
CA TYR A 242 3.17 14.86 5.13
C TYR A 242 2.38 13.54 5.19
N TYR A 243 2.88 12.54 5.91
CA TYR A 243 2.45 11.15 5.75
C TYR A 243 1.00 10.93 6.18
N GLN A 244 0.58 11.54 7.28
CA GLN A 244 -0.82 11.51 7.73
C GLN A 244 -1.77 12.10 6.67
N LEU A 245 -1.39 13.21 6.03
CA LEU A 245 -2.19 13.84 4.96
C LEU A 245 -2.28 12.94 3.72
N LEU A 246 -1.19 12.26 3.37
CA LEU A 246 -1.18 11.31 2.26
C LEU A 246 -2.11 10.12 2.53
N ILE A 247 -2.04 9.51 3.72
CA ILE A 247 -2.92 8.40 4.09
C ILE A 247 -4.39 8.85 4.06
N ASN A 248 -4.72 10.03 4.62
CA ASN A 248 -6.08 10.57 4.58
C ASN A 248 -6.56 10.81 3.14
N LEU A 249 -5.70 11.36 2.26
CA LEU A 249 -6.03 11.55 0.85
C LEU A 249 -6.36 10.22 0.16
N LEU A 250 -5.55 9.19 0.40
CA LEU A 250 -5.76 7.85 -0.16
C LEU A 250 -6.99 7.17 0.42
N CYS A 251 -7.28 7.38 1.71
CA CYS A 251 -8.51 6.90 2.35
C CYS A 251 -9.73 7.52 1.68
N CYS A 252 -9.75 8.84 1.51
CA CYS A 252 -10.83 9.56 0.83
C CYS A 252 -11.03 9.05 -0.61
N ARG A 253 -9.94 8.89 -1.39
CA ARG A 253 -10.00 8.33 -2.75
C ARG A 253 -10.66 6.95 -2.75
N ASN A 254 -10.20 6.04 -1.90
CA ASN A 254 -10.71 4.67 -1.84
C ASN A 254 -12.18 4.61 -1.38
N LYS A 255 -12.58 5.44 -0.41
CA LYS A 255 -13.99 5.58 -0.01
C LYS A 255 -14.88 6.05 -1.17
N ILE A 256 -14.45 7.06 -1.93
CA ILE A 256 -15.19 7.55 -3.11
C ILE A 256 -15.39 6.42 -4.12
N MET A 257 -14.32 5.67 -4.42
CA MET A 257 -14.36 4.54 -5.34
C MET A 257 -15.27 3.42 -4.83
N TYR A 258 -15.18 3.07 -3.55
CA TYR A 258 -16.01 2.08 -2.91
C TYR A 258 -17.50 2.45 -2.99
N SER A 259 -17.88 3.67 -2.57
CA SER A 259 -19.25 4.15 -2.62
C SER A 259 -19.81 4.14 -4.04
N TYR A 260 -19.00 4.54 -5.03
CA TYR A 260 -19.39 4.48 -6.44
C TYR A 260 -19.64 3.04 -6.92
N THR A 261 -18.76 2.10 -6.56
CA THR A 261 -18.93 0.68 -6.88
C THR A 261 -20.18 0.08 -6.23
N GLN A 262 -20.42 0.37 -4.94
CA GLN A 262 -21.62 -0.09 -4.23
C GLN A 262 -22.89 0.46 -4.86
N ALA A 263 -22.94 1.75 -5.20
CA ALA A 263 -24.08 2.36 -5.87
C ALA A 263 -24.41 1.68 -7.20
N ARG A 264 -23.37 1.39 -8.01
CA ARG A 264 -23.54 0.65 -9.28
C ARG A 264 -24.03 -0.77 -9.07
N TRP A 265 -23.52 -1.47 -8.07
CA TRP A 265 -23.96 -2.82 -7.74
C TRP A 265 -25.44 -2.82 -7.33
N CYS A 266 -25.85 -1.93 -6.41
CA CYS A 266 -27.24 -1.77 -6.00
C CYS A 266 -28.16 -1.48 -7.18
N TYR A 267 -27.75 -0.60 -8.10
CA TYR A 267 -28.51 -0.32 -9.33
C TYR A 267 -28.70 -1.58 -10.20
N GLN A 268 -27.66 -2.40 -10.35
CA GLN A 268 -27.75 -3.66 -11.10
C GLN A 268 -28.68 -4.67 -10.41
N GLN A 269 -28.61 -4.79 -9.07
CA GLN A 269 -29.50 -5.66 -8.31
C GLN A 269 -30.97 -5.22 -8.44
N ALA A 270 -31.24 -3.92 -8.26
CA ALA A 270 -32.58 -3.37 -8.43
C ALA A 270 -33.12 -3.64 -9.84
N LYS A 271 -32.32 -3.41 -10.89
CA LYS A 271 -32.71 -3.70 -12.28
C LYS A 271 -33.04 -5.16 -12.52
N ASN A 272 -32.37 -6.09 -11.84
CA ASN A 272 -32.67 -7.52 -11.96
C ASN A 272 -33.97 -7.92 -11.27
N LEU A 273 -34.38 -7.22 -10.21
CA LEU A 273 -35.66 -7.45 -9.51
C LEU A 273 -36.89 -6.95 -10.29
N TYR A 274 -36.70 -5.97 -11.18
CA TYR A 274 -37.77 -5.44 -12.05
C TYR A 274 -37.91 -6.18 -13.40
N LYS A 275 -37.14 -7.26 -13.61
CA LYS A 275 -37.31 -8.16 -14.77
C LYS A 275 -38.22 -9.32 -14.41
#